data_AF-A0A2N3C777-F1
#
_entry.id   AF-A0A2N3C777-F1
#
_cell.length_a   1.000
_cell.length_b   1.000
_cell.length_c   1.000
_cell.angle_alpha   90.00
_cell.angle_beta   90.00
_cell.angle_gamma   90.00
#
_symmetry.space_group_name_H-M   'P 1'
#
loop_
_entity.id
_entity.type
_entity.pdbx_description
1 polymer ?
#
loop_
_entity_poly.entity_id
_entity_poly.type
_entity_poly.pdbx_seq_one_letter_code
_entity_poly.pdbx_strand_id
1 'polypeptide(L)'
;MSEAALRAGIVAAARALDAAGLNRGASGNLSARLGDGMLITPSAVPYGELTPDMLALMPLAAEDGAWQGPCKPSSEWRFHRDLLRARPELRAVVHTHAPWSTVLAVARRPIPAIHYMIAAFGGPVIRVADYACYGTAELSAAVLRAMEGRLGCLMA
;
A
#
# COMPACT_ATOMS: atom_id res chain seq x y z
N MET A 1 -7.32 -16.38 10.31
CA MET A 1 -6.88 -16.65 8.93
C MET A 1 -5.47 -17.21 9.01
N SER A 2 -5.16 -18.27 8.26
CA SER A 2 -3.79 -18.81 8.21
C SER A 2 -2.88 -17.92 7.37
N GLU A 3 -1.56 -18.01 7.57
CA GLU A 3 -0.59 -17.32 6.71
C GLU A 3 -0.76 -17.70 5.24
N ALA A 4 -0.93 -19.00 4.94
CA ALA A 4 -1.14 -19.48 3.58
C ALA A 4 -2.38 -18.84 2.91
N ALA A 5 -3.49 -18.74 3.63
CA ALA A 5 -4.70 -18.08 3.13
C ALA A 5 -4.48 -16.57 2.91
N LEU A 6 -3.75 -15.91 3.81
CA LEU A 6 -3.43 -14.49 3.68
C LEU A 6 -2.53 -14.22 2.46
N ARG A 7 -1.49 -15.04 2.26
CA ARG A 7 -0.61 -14.98 1.07
C ARG A 7 -1.42 -15.15 -0.21
N ALA A 8 -2.28 -16.16 -0.28
CA ALA A 8 -3.15 -16.38 -1.43
C ALA A 8 -4.10 -15.20 -1.68
N GLY A 9 -4.66 -14.61 -0.61
CA GLY A 9 -5.52 -13.43 -0.69
C GLY A 9 -4.82 -12.19 -1.26
N ILE A 10 -3.57 -11.93 -0.84
CA ILE A 10 -2.75 -10.84 -1.39
C ILE A 10 -2.50 -11.05 -2.88
N VAL A 11 -2.13 -12.25 -3.31
CA VAL A 11 -1.89 -12.55 -4.73
C VAL A 11 -3.15 -12.40 -5.56
N ALA A 12 -4.29 -12.89 -5.08
CA ALA A 12 -5.58 -12.72 -5.75
C ALA A 12 -5.96 -11.25 -5.89
N ALA A 13 -5.78 -10.45 -4.82
CA ALA A 13 -6.05 -9.01 -4.86
C ALA A 13 -5.12 -8.27 -5.83
N ALA A 14 -3.82 -8.60 -5.86
CA ALA A 14 -2.86 -8.01 -6.77
C ALA A 14 -3.24 -8.26 -8.24
N ARG A 15 -3.61 -9.50 -8.57
CA ARG A 15 -4.10 -9.87 -9.91
C ARG A 15 -5.43 -9.17 -10.27
N ALA A 16 -6.33 -9.02 -9.30
CA ALA A 16 -7.58 -8.28 -9.52
C ALA A 16 -7.33 -6.79 -9.80
N LEU A 17 -6.36 -6.16 -9.13
CA LEU A 17 -5.97 -4.78 -9.38
C LEU A 17 -5.34 -4.60 -10.78
N ASP A 18 -4.51 -5.54 -11.23
CA ASP A 18 -3.95 -5.54 -12.59
C ASP A 18 -5.06 -5.70 -13.65
N ALA A 19 -5.96 -6.67 -13.45
CA ALA A 19 -7.10 -6.90 -14.34
C ALA A 19 -8.06 -5.70 -14.42
N ALA A 20 -8.21 -4.96 -13.32
CA ALA A 20 -8.99 -3.73 -13.25
C ALA A 20 -8.25 -2.50 -13.83
N GLY A 21 -6.99 -2.64 -14.25
CA GLY A 21 -6.16 -1.54 -14.77
C GLY A 21 -5.77 -0.50 -13.71
N LEU A 22 -5.87 -0.85 -12.42
CA LEU A 22 -5.49 0.02 -11.30
C LEU A 22 -3.98 -0.04 -11.02
N ASN A 23 -3.33 -1.10 -11.46
CA ASN A 23 -1.88 -1.26 -11.54
C ASN A 23 -1.53 -1.85 -12.91
N ARG A 24 -0.29 -1.70 -13.37
CA ARG A 24 0.20 -2.34 -14.59
C ARG A 24 1.61 -2.89 -14.38
N GLY A 25 1.81 -4.14 -14.75
CA GLY A 25 3.11 -4.79 -14.65
C GLY A 25 3.52 -4.95 -13.19
N ALA A 26 4.64 -4.32 -12.80
CA ALA A 26 5.18 -4.38 -11.44
C ALA A 26 4.90 -3.09 -10.61
N SER A 27 3.94 -2.26 -11.02
CA SER A 27 3.57 -1.04 -10.29
C SER A 27 2.61 -1.31 -9.13
N GLY A 28 2.64 -0.44 -8.12
CA GLY A 28 1.85 -0.61 -6.91
C GLY A 28 2.40 -1.71 -6.01
N ASN A 29 1.80 -1.89 -4.84
CA ASN A 29 2.17 -2.93 -3.90
C ASN A 29 1.07 -3.14 -2.86
N LEU A 30 1.05 -4.34 -2.28
CA LEU A 30 0.06 -4.72 -1.28
C LEU A 30 0.78 -5.28 -0.07
N SER A 31 0.28 -4.93 1.12
CA SER A 31 0.67 -5.61 2.35
C SER A 31 -0.53 -5.98 3.22
N ALA A 32 -0.36 -6.99 4.06
CA ALA A 32 -1.31 -7.34 5.10
C ALA A 32 -0.59 -7.75 6.39
N ARG A 33 -1.20 -7.40 7.53
CA ARG A 33 -0.68 -7.73 8.86
C ARG A 33 -0.72 -9.23 9.10
N LEU A 34 0.37 -9.78 9.63
CA LEU A 34 0.49 -11.16 10.10
C LEU A 34 1.20 -11.14 11.46
N GLY A 35 0.44 -11.27 12.56
CA GLY A 35 0.97 -11.12 13.92
C GLY A 35 1.62 -9.74 14.11
N ASP A 36 2.87 -9.74 14.56
CA ASP A 36 3.71 -8.55 14.76
C ASP A 36 4.47 -8.10 13.49
N GLY A 37 4.17 -8.73 12.34
CA GLY A 37 4.75 -8.43 11.05
C GLY A 37 3.71 -8.06 9.99
N MET A 38 4.20 -7.89 8.76
CA MET A 38 3.38 -7.79 7.56
C MET A 38 3.94 -8.66 6.46
N LEU A 39 3.05 -9.30 5.69
CA LEU A 39 3.37 -9.83 4.37
C LEU A 39 3.30 -8.70 3.36
N ILE A 40 4.26 -8.60 2.45
CA ILE A 40 4.28 -7.57 1.40
C ILE A 40 4.71 -8.16 0.05
N THR A 41 4.13 -7.63 -1.02
CA THR A 41 4.51 -7.99 -2.39
C THR A 41 5.98 -7.67 -2.68
N PRO A 42 6.69 -8.53 -3.45
CA PRO A 42 8.08 -8.31 -3.81
C PRO A 42 8.25 -7.15 -4.79
N SER A 43 9.48 -6.62 -4.88
CA SER A 43 9.84 -5.62 -5.87
C SER A 43 10.01 -6.26 -7.26
N ALA A 44 9.61 -5.53 -8.30
CA ALA A 44 9.88 -5.85 -9.71
C ALA A 44 9.29 -7.19 -10.22
N VAL A 45 8.25 -7.73 -9.57
CA VAL A 45 7.53 -8.93 -10.03
C VAL A 45 6.18 -8.54 -10.61
N PRO A 46 5.90 -8.82 -11.90
CA PRO A 46 4.57 -8.62 -12.46
C PRO A 46 3.51 -9.45 -11.74
N TYR A 47 2.31 -8.89 -11.51
CA TYR A 47 1.27 -9.61 -10.75
C TYR A 47 0.77 -10.92 -11.41
N GLY A 48 0.92 -11.06 -12.73
CA GLY A 48 0.66 -12.32 -13.44
C GLY A 48 1.59 -13.47 -13.02
N GLU A 49 2.83 -13.16 -12.62
CA GLU A 49 3.87 -14.12 -12.22
C GLU A 49 3.96 -14.28 -10.70
N LEU A 50 3.33 -13.38 -9.94
CA LEU A 50 3.36 -13.39 -8.48
C LEU A 50 2.77 -14.69 -7.91
N THR A 51 3.51 -15.36 -7.03
CA THR A 51 3.05 -16.53 -6.27
C THR A 51 3.04 -16.26 -4.76
N PRO A 52 2.27 -17.01 -3.95
CA PRO A 52 2.18 -16.81 -2.50
C PRO A 52 3.53 -16.87 -1.77
N ASP A 53 4.45 -17.74 -2.20
CA ASP A 53 5.75 -17.96 -1.56
C ASP A 53 6.74 -16.82 -1.82
N MET A 54 6.49 -15.99 -2.83
CA MET A 54 7.31 -14.82 -3.14
C MET A 54 7.06 -13.63 -2.20
N LEU A 55 5.98 -13.63 -1.41
CA LEU A 55 5.71 -12.54 -0.48
C LEU A 55 6.73 -12.52 0.66
N ALA A 56 7.28 -11.33 0.93
CA ALA A 56 8.23 -11.13 2.02
C ALA A 56 7.49 -10.88 3.34
N LEU A 57 7.95 -11.50 4.42
CA LEU A 57 7.51 -11.21 5.79
C LEU A 57 8.45 -10.18 6.42
N MET A 58 7.92 -9.04 6.85
CA MET A 58 8.69 -7.98 7.50
C MET A 58 8.17 -7.72 8.92
N PRO A 59 9.03 -7.66 9.96
CA PRO A 59 8.62 -7.25 11.30
C PRO A 59 8.18 -5.79 11.33
N LEU A 60 7.09 -5.46 12.03
CA LEU A 60 6.62 -4.08 12.13
C LEU A 60 7.48 -3.21 13.05
N ALA A 61 8.15 -3.83 14.02
CA ALA A 61 9.05 -3.14 14.95
C ALA A 61 10.43 -2.84 14.35
N ALA A 62 10.81 -3.49 13.23
CA ALA A 62 12.13 -3.35 12.64
C ALA A 62 12.25 -2.06 11.79
N GLU A 63 13.34 -1.32 11.99
CA GLU A 63 13.59 -0.05 11.30
C GLU A 63 14.51 -0.17 10.08
N ASP A 64 15.33 -1.21 10.08
CA ASP A 64 16.36 -1.55 9.09
C ASP A 64 15.82 -2.17 7.78
N GLY A 65 14.54 -2.53 7.76
CA GLY A 65 13.92 -3.18 6.61
C GLY A 65 14.23 -4.68 6.52
N ALA A 66 14.58 -5.33 7.62
CA ALA A 66 14.75 -6.78 7.68
C ALA A 66 13.51 -7.53 7.15
N TRP A 67 13.74 -8.64 6.43
CA TRP A 67 12.67 -9.48 5.90
C TRP A 67 13.05 -10.97 5.91
N GLN A 68 12.02 -11.82 5.84
CA GLN A 68 12.12 -13.25 5.59
C GLN A 68 11.39 -13.61 4.30
N GLY A 69 11.89 -14.60 3.58
CA GLY A 69 11.34 -15.05 2.29
C GLY A 69 12.34 -14.87 1.14
N PRO A 70 12.05 -15.49 -0.02
CA PRO A 70 13.02 -15.62 -1.11
C PRO A 70 13.21 -14.33 -1.92
N CYS A 71 12.22 -13.43 -1.92
CA CYS A 71 12.23 -12.24 -2.76
C CYS A 71 12.42 -10.97 -1.92
N LYS A 72 13.09 -9.98 -2.51
CA LYS A 72 13.22 -8.64 -1.93
C LYS A 72 11.83 -7.98 -1.85
N PRO A 73 11.42 -7.40 -0.71
CA PRO A 73 10.14 -6.69 -0.59
C PRO A 73 10.07 -5.49 -1.54
N SER A 74 8.86 -4.99 -1.80
CA SER A 74 8.67 -3.71 -2.50
C SER A 74 9.59 -2.62 -1.94
N SER A 75 10.17 -1.79 -2.81
CA SER A 75 10.98 -0.62 -2.39
C SER A 75 10.20 0.38 -1.55
N GLU A 76 8.88 0.32 -1.56
CA GLU A 76 7.97 1.24 -0.89
C GLU A 76 7.40 0.69 0.43
N TRP A 77 8.00 -0.37 0.96
CA TRP A 77 7.58 -1.04 2.19
C TRP A 77 7.46 -0.11 3.41
N ARG A 78 8.22 1.00 3.45
CA ARG A 78 8.29 1.88 4.62
C ARG A 78 6.94 2.45 5.03
N PHE A 79 6.17 3.02 4.10
CA PHE A 79 4.86 3.58 4.45
C PHE A 79 3.83 2.49 4.79
N HIS A 80 3.95 1.29 4.21
CA HIS A 80 3.13 0.14 4.62
C HIS A 80 3.38 -0.22 6.09
N ARG A 81 4.66 -0.38 6.46
CA ARG A 81 5.06 -0.67 7.83
C ARG A 81 4.60 0.43 8.78
N ASP A 82 4.87 1.68 8.46
CA ASP A 82 4.62 2.80 9.38
C ASP A 82 3.12 3.05 9.57
N LEU A 83 2.30 2.90 8.52
CA LEU A 83 0.84 2.93 8.65
C LEU A 83 0.32 1.81 9.55
N LEU A 84 0.76 0.57 9.31
CA LEU A 84 0.35 -0.58 10.13
C LEU A 84 0.86 -0.43 11.57
N ARG A 85 2.08 0.04 11.80
CA ARG A 85 2.63 0.26 13.15
C ARG A 85 1.87 1.36 13.89
N ALA A 86 1.60 2.50 13.24
CA ALA A 86 0.92 3.63 13.86
C ALA A 86 -0.58 3.39 14.09
N ARG A 87 -1.20 2.50 13.29
CA ARG A 87 -2.65 2.24 13.31
C ARG A 87 -2.94 0.73 13.42
N PRO A 88 -2.97 0.19 14.64
CA PRO A 88 -3.17 -1.25 14.88
C PRO A 88 -4.48 -1.82 14.30
N GLU A 89 -5.50 -0.99 14.13
CA GLU A 89 -6.79 -1.37 13.53
C GLU A 89 -6.70 -1.62 12.02
N LEU A 90 -5.66 -1.10 11.34
CA LEU A 90 -5.41 -1.40 9.94
C LEU A 90 -4.84 -2.82 9.79
N ARG A 91 -5.46 -3.59 8.89
CA ARG A 91 -5.07 -4.99 8.61
C ARG A 91 -4.39 -5.18 7.27
N ALA A 92 -4.53 -4.22 6.35
CA ALA A 92 -3.91 -4.25 5.04
C ALA A 92 -3.71 -2.84 4.50
N VAL A 93 -2.75 -2.69 3.59
CA VAL A 93 -2.48 -1.46 2.84
C VAL A 93 -2.36 -1.82 1.37
N VAL A 94 -3.05 -1.06 0.52
CA VAL A 94 -3.03 -1.22 -0.93
C VAL A 94 -2.55 0.08 -1.55
N HIS A 95 -1.44 0.01 -2.27
CA HIS A 95 -0.89 1.11 -3.05
C HIS A 95 -1.11 0.84 -4.54
N THR A 96 -1.61 1.85 -5.25
CA THR A 96 -1.91 1.75 -6.68
C THR A 96 -1.39 2.94 -7.46
N HIS A 97 -1.10 2.71 -8.74
CA HIS A 97 -0.83 3.75 -9.73
C HIS A 97 -2.06 3.94 -10.64
N ALA A 98 -3.25 3.99 -10.02
CA ALA A 98 -4.51 4.09 -10.74
C ALA A 98 -4.56 5.42 -11.53
N PRO A 99 -4.82 5.39 -12.87
CA PRO A 99 -4.58 6.55 -13.72
C PRO A 99 -5.24 7.85 -13.26
N TRP A 100 -6.51 7.81 -12.87
CA TRP A 100 -7.26 9.00 -12.44
C TRP A 100 -6.78 9.54 -11.09
N SER A 101 -6.42 8.65 -10.17
CA SER A 101 -5.83 9.03 -8.88
C SER A 101 -4.48 9.71 -9.10
N THR A 102 -3.63 9.15 -9.96
CA THR A 102 -2.32 9.72 -10.31
C THR A 102 -2.47 11.07 -10.99
N VAL A 103 -3.41 11.24 -11.93
CA VAL A 103 -3.66 12.55 -12.58
C VAL A 103 -4.01 13.63 -11.55
N LEU A 104 -4.89 13.33 -10.60
CA LEU A 104 -5.26 14.28 -9.55
C LEU A 104 -4.10 14.56 -8.59
N ALA A 105 -3.30 13.55 -8.26
CA ALA A 105 -2.15 13.70 -7.40
C ALA A 105 -1.07 14.60 -8.02
N VAL A 106 -0.72 14.36 -9.30
CA VAL A 106 0.20 15.21 -10.09
C VAL A 106 -0.32 16.64 -10.18
N ALA A 107 -1.63 16.83 -10.37
CA ALA A 107 -2.26 18.14 -10.37
C ALA A 107 -2.41 18.78 -8.98
N ARG A 108 -1.99 18.09 -7.91
CA ARG A 108 -2.18 18.49 -6.50
C ARG A 108 -3.63 18.82 -6.16
N ARG A 109 -4.57 18.06 -6.72
CA ARG A 109 -6.02 18.25 -6.52
C ARG A 109 -6.57 17.20 -5.55
N PRO A 110 -6.95 17.58 -4.31
CA PRO A 110 -7.70 16.68 -3.44
C PRO A 110 -9.08 16.37 -4.03
N ILE A 111 -9.69 15.26 -3.60
CA ILE A 111 -11.04 14.88 -4.02
C ILE A 111 -12.03 15.35 -2.96
N PRO A 112 -12.87 16.38 -3.21
CA PRO A 112 -13.92 16.79 -2.28
C PRO A 112 -15.12 15.85 -2.33
N ALA A 113 -16.08 16.03 -1.41
CA ALA A 113 -17.31 15.25 -1.33
C ALA A 113 -18.29 15.51 -2.49
N ILE A 114 -17.92 15.02 -3.68
CA ILE A 114 -18.76 15.05 -4.89
C ILE A 114 -19.68 13.83 -5.00
N HIS A 115 -19.44 12.79 -4.19
CA HIS A 115 -20.21 11.56 -4.16
C HIS A 115 -20.18 10.93 -2.76
N TYR A 116 -21.28 10.31 -2.32
CA TYR A 116 -21.42 9.80 -0.94
C TYR A 116 -20.38 8.73 -0.57
N MET A 117 -19.91 7.95 -1.55
CA MET A 117 -18.90 6.91 -1.36
C MET A 117 -17.57 7.43 -0.80
N ILE A 118 -17.32 8.74 -0.82
CA ILE A 118 -16.15 9.33 -0.16
C ILE A 118 -16.12 9.03 1.35
N ALA A 119 -17.28 8.82 1.98
CA ALA A 119 -17.38 8.46 3.38
C ALA A 119 -16.65 7.14 3.70
N ALA A 120 -16.52 6.23 2.73
CA ALA A 120 -15.75 4.99 2.86
C ALA A 120 -14.25 5.26 3.12
N PHE A 121 -13.75 6.46 2.80
CA PHE A 121 -12.38 6.89 3.06
C PHE A 121 -12.22 7.62 4.42
N GLY A 122 -13.24 7.61 5.27
CA GLY A 122 -13.19 8.13 6.64
C GLY A 122 -13.28 9.66 6.76
N GLY A 123 -13.71 10.36 5.70
CA GLY A 123 -13.91 11.80 5.77
C GLY A 123 -14.46 12.41 4.48
N PRO A 124 -14.70 13.73 4.46
CA PRO A 124 -15.32 14.43 3.33
C PRO A 124 -14.33 14.80 2.21
N VAL A 125 -13.04 14.46 2.36
CA VAL A 125 -11.98 14.82 1.42
C VAL A 125 -10.92 13.72 1.39
N ILE A 126 -10.52 13.28 0.19
CA ILE A 126 -9.29 12.50 -0.02
C ILE A 126 -8.15 13.50 -0.23
N ARG A 127 -7.21 13.53 0.72
CA ARG A 127 -6.08 14.47 0.75
C ARG A 127 -4.98 14.04 -0.23
N VAL A 128 -4.11 14.98 -0.59
CA VAL A 128 -2.88 14.71 -1.35
C VAL A 128 -1.69 14.81 -0.39
N ALA A 129 -0.90 13.75 -0.28
CA ALA A 129 0.37 13.77 0.43
C ALA A 129 1.42 14.54 -0.39
N ASP A 130 2.29 15.29 0.30
CA ASP A 130 3.41 15.97 -0.35
C ASP A 130 4.37 14.97 -1.00
N TYR A 131 4.97 15.39 -2.12
CA TYR A 131 5.98 14.60 -2.81
C TYR A 131 7.23 14.41 -1.94
N ALA A 132 7.74 13.18 -1.93
CA ALA A 132 9.09 12.84 -1.53
C ALA A 132 9.53 11.61 -2.34
N CYS A 133 10.85 11.38 -2.43
CA CYS A 133 11.37 10.26 -3.21
C CYS A 133 10.82 8.92 -2.67
N TYR A 134 10.47 7.99 -3.56
CA TYR A 134 9.92 6.69 -3.17
C TYR A 134 10.88 5.89 -2.28
N GLY A 135 10.33 5.09 -1.37
CA GLY A 135 11.12 4.25 -0.45
C GLY A 135 11.85 5.01 0.67
N THR A 136 11.64 6.31 0.79
CA THR A 136 12.26 7.15 1.84
C THR A 136 11.39 7.29 3.09
N ALA A 137 11.99 7.74 4.19
CA ALA A 137 11.26 8.02 5.43
C ALA A 137 10.40 9.30 5.29
N GLU A 138 10.85 10.24 4.48
CA GLU A 138 10.17 11.50 4.16
C GLU A 138 8.83 11.24 3.48
N LEU A 139 8.79 10.30 2.51
CA LEU A 139 7.53 9.89 1.87
C LEU A 139 6.60 9.20 2.86
N SER A 140 7.15 8.31 3.69
CA SER A 140 6.36 7.65 4.74
C SER A 140 5.69 8.66 5.67
N ALA A 141 6.45 9.66 6.15
CA ALA A 141 5.92 10.73 6.99
C ALA A 141 4.83 11.55 6.29
N ALA A 142 4.98 11.84 4.99
CA ALA A 142 3.97 12.55 4.22
C ALA A 142 2.66 11.74 4.09
N VAL A 143 2.77 10.44 3.81
CA VAL A 143 1.61 9.52 3.74
C VAL A 143 0.91 9.42 5.09
N LEU A 144 1.64 9.26 6.20
CA LEU A 144 1.05 9.19 7.54
C LEU A 144 0.24 10.44 7.88
N ARG A 145 0.78 11.65 7.59
CA ARG A 145 0.05 12.91 7.79
C ARG A 145 -1.22 12.97 6.95
N ALA A 146 -1.16 12.59 5.67
CA ALA A 146 -2.33 12.59 4.79
C ALA A 146 -3.42 11.59 5.25
N MET A 147 -3.01 10.47 5.83
CA MET A 147 -3.86 9.37 6.30
C MET A 147 -4.44 9.55 7.71
N GLU A 148 -4.11 10.63 8.42
CA GLU A 148 -4.63 10.89 9.77
C GLU A 148 -6.16 11.00 9.77
N GLY A 149 -6.82 10.06 10.45
CA GLY A 149 -8.29 9.95 10.45
C GLY A 149 -8.89 9.65 9.07
N ARG A 150 -8.13 9.03 8.14
CA ARG A 150 -8.58 8.69 6.78
C ARG A 150 -8.24 7.24 6.43
N LEU A 151 -8.90 6.67 5.43
CA LEU A 151 -8.62 5.33 4.90
C LEU A 151 -8.09 5.35 3.46
N GLY A 152 -7.77 6.54 2.94
CA GLY A 152 -7.07 6.69 1.67
C GLY A 152 -6.55 8.12 1.47
N CYS A 153 -5.50 8.23 0.68
CA CYS A 153 -4.91 9.49 0.25
C CYS A 153 -4.34 9.34 -1.18
N LEU A 154 -4.13 10.47 -1.84
CA LEU A 154 -3.35 10.57 -3.07
C LEU A 154 -1.88 10.86 -2.71
N MET A 155 -0.94 10.51 -3.58
CA MET A 155 0.50 10.74 -3.41
C MET A 155 1.02 11.53 -4.62
N ALA A 156 1.49 12.77 -4.40
CA ALA A 156 1.93 13.68 -5.46
C ALA A 156 3.20 13.21 -6.17
#